data_AF-A0A5P8MBD8-F1
#
_entry.id   AF-A0A5P8MBD8-F1
#
_cell.length_a   1.000
_cell.length_b   1.000
_cell.length_c   1.000
_cell.angle_alpha   90.00
_cell.angle_beta   90.00
_cell.angle_gamma   90.00
#
_symmetry.space_group_name_H-M   'P 1'
#
loop_
_entity.id
_entity.type
_entity.pdbx_description
1 polymer ?
#
loop_
_entity_poly.entity_id
_entity_poly.type
_entity_poly.pdbx_seq_one_letter_code
_entity_poly.pdbx_strand_id
1 'polypeptide(L)'
;MGFTGKEALKFKLQYIQAFNSMEATLKRLPVKKLDPAQQAQLAITREQTKRANALYRIALHTDSKSSQQTLLALAAKELTSEMTIPVMKQKEYSAGEAAKKLGISSGQKVGKIANKLGIKAEQPGQNEYGRWTNSKSRYSDKEVPQWVYSECGVQAIKSSISKQETEEAK
;
A
#
# COMPACT_ATOMS: atom_id res chain seq x y z
N MET A 1 -43.93 5.65 40.87
CA MET A 1 -43.78 5.06 42.22
C MET A 1 -42.31 4.77 42.42
N GLY A 2 -41.64 5.55 43.27
CA GLY A 2 -40.21 5.43 43.51
C GLY A 2 -39.93 4.49 44.69
N PHE A 3 -38.76 3.87 44.65
CA PHE A 3 -38.24 2.98 45.67
C PHE A 3 -37.92 3.79 46.96
N THR A 4 -38.81 3.81 47.96
CA THR A 4 -38.63 4.61 49.19
C THR A 4 -38.85 3.78 50.46
N GLY A 5 -38.25 4.21 51.58
CA GLY A 5 -38.41 3.57 52.89
C GLY A 5 -37.56 2.30 53.08
N LYS A 6 -38.17 1.26 53.68
CA LYS A 6 -37.48 0.02 54.10
C LYS A 6 -36.93 -0.79 52.92
N GLU A 7 -37.59 -0.75 51.77
CA GLU A 7 -37.15 -1.42 50.55
C GLU A 7 -35.89 -0.76 49.99
N ALA A 8 -35.86 0.58 49.95
CA ALA A 8 -34.68 1.39 49.64
C ALA A 8 -33.48 1.05 50.52
N LEU A 9 -33.72 0.89 51.82
CA LEU A 9 -32.68 0.48 52.77
C LEU A 9 -32.17 -0.94 52.47
N LYS A 10 -33.08 -1.89 52.23
CA LYS A 10 -32.74 -3.29 51.94
C LYS A 10 -31.88 -3.42 50.69
N PHE A 11 -32.24 -2.72 49.61
CA PHE A 11 -31.43 -2.70 48.38
C PHE A 11 -30.05 -2.10 48.60
N LYS A 12 -29.93 -0.98 49.34
CA LYS A 12 -28.62 -0.38 49.66
C LYS A 12 -27.73 -1.34 50.42
N LEU A 13 -28.29 -2.05 51.40
CA LEU A 13 -27.56 -3.07 52.16
C LEU A 13 -27.11 -4.23 51.26
N GLN A 14 -28.00 -4.74 50.40
CA GLN A 14 -27.67 -5.79 49.43
C GLN A 14 -26.59 -5.33 48.43
N TYR A 15 -26.67 -4.09 47.96
CA TYR A 15 -25.67 -3.51 47.07
C TYR A 15 -24.31 -3.38 47.73
N ILE A 16 -24.25 -2.88 48.98
CA ILE A 16 -23.00 -2.76 49.74
C ILE A 16 -22.39 -4.15 49.97
N GLN A 17 -23.21 -5.14 50.32
CA GLN A 17 -22.75 -6.52 50.49
C GLN A 17 -22.22 -7.11 49.18
N ALA A 18 -22.92 -6.92 48.06
CA ALA A 18 -22.48 -7.35 46.74
C ALA A 18 -21.17 -6.66 46.33
N PHE A 19 -21.04 -5.35 46.52
CA PHE A 19 -19.83 -4.60 46.25
C PHE A 19 -18.65 -5.09 47.09
N ASN A 20 -18.84 -5.26 48.40
CA ASN A 20 -17.80 -5.76 49.30
C ASN A 20 -17.38 -7.19 48.93
N SER A 21 -18.32 -8.04 48.53
CA SER A 21 -18.02 -9.39 48.05
C SER A 21 -17.20 -9.37 46.76
N MET A 22 -17.54 -8.50 45.82
CA MET A 22 -16.81 -8.30 44.57
C MET A 22 -15.39 -7.79 44.86
N GLU A 23 -15.25 -6.77 45.71
CA GLU A 23 -13.96 -6.20 46.09
C GLU A 23 -13.06 -7.24 46.79
N ALA A 24 -13.62 -8.02 47.71
CA ALA A 24 -12.90 -9.12 48.37
C ALA A 24 -12.45 -10.18 47.36
N THR A 25 -13.26 -10.45 46.32
CA THR A 25 -12.90 -11.38 45.25
C THR A 25 -11.77 -10.81 44.39
N LEU A 26 -11.86 -9.55 43.97
CA LEU A 26 -10.83 -8.87 43.18
C LEU A 26 -9.48 -8.79 43.91
N LYS A 27 -9.48 -8.55 45.23
CA LYS A 27 -8.26 -8.55 46.06
C LYS A 27 -7.62 -9.93 46.20
N ARG A 28 -8.40 -11.00 46.09
CA ARG A 28 -7.93 -12.40 46.20
C ARG A 28 -7.49 -12.97 44.85
N LEU A 29 -7.97 -12.42 43.74
CA LEU A 29 -7.52 -12.84 42.42
C LEU A 29 -6.01 -12.56 42.32
N PRO A 30 -5.19 -13.57 41.99
CA PRO A 30 -3.79 -13.33 41.73
C PRO A 30 -3.71 -12.42 40.49
N VAL A 31 -3.38 -11.14 40.69
CA VAL A 31 -2.97 -10.27 39.61
C VAL A 31 -1.61 -10.80 39.16
N LYS A 32 -1.61 -11.77 38.24
CA LYS A 32 -0.39 -12.26 37.61
C LYS A 32 0.16 -11.11 36.77
N LYS A 33 0.97 -10.27 37.41
CA LYS A 33 1.77 -9.27 36.72
C LYS A 33 2.63 -10.06 35.75
N LEU A 34 2.39 -9.86 34.46
CA LEU A 34 3.23 -10.41 33.40
C LEU A 34 4.69 -10.02 33.71
N ASP A 35 5.61 -10.93 33.44
CA ASP A 35 7.05 -10.64 33.57
C ASP A 35 7.38 -9.33 32.82
N PRO A 36 8.17 -8.39 33.39
CA PRO A 36 8.51 -7.14 32.70
C PRO A 36 8.99 -7.31 31.27
N ALA A 37 9.71 -8.40 30.96
CA ALA A 37 10.11 -8.73 29.59
C ALA A 37 8.91 -9.04 28.68
N GLN A 38 7.93 -9.81 29.16
CA GLN A 38 6.69 -10.09 28.43
C GLN A 38 5.85 -8.83 28.24
N GLN A 39 5.81 -7.93 29.22
CA GLN A 39 5.13 -6.64 29.09
C GLN A 39 5.77 -5.76 28.02
N ALA A 40 7.11 -5.71 27.99
CA ALA A 40 7.86 -4.98 26.98
C ALA A 40 7.62 -5.56 25.57
N GLN A 41 7.63 -6.88 25.42
CA GLN A 41 7.32 -7.54 24.14
C GLN A 41 5.90 -7.22 23.67
N LEU A 42 4.90 -7.32 24.55
CA LEU A 42 3.52 -6.93 24.22
C LEU A 42 3.41 -5.45 23.82
N ALA A 43 4.15 -4.56 24.47
CA ALA A 43 4.19 -3.15 24.11
C ALA A 43 4.76 -2.96 22.69
N ILE A 44 5.88 -3.62 22.37
CA ILE A 44 6.49 -3.59 21.03
C ILE A 44 5.50 -4.11 19.98
N THR A 45 4.89 -5.28 20.20
CA THR A 45 3.92 -5.86 19.26
C THR A 45 2.70 -4.96 19.06
N ARG A 46 2.22 -4.29 20.13
CA ARG A 46 1.12 -3.32 20.03
C ARG A 46 1.52 -2.12 19.19
N GLU A 47 2.72 -1.57 19.38
CA GLU A 47 3.20 -0.45 18.58
C GLU A 47 3.39 -0.82 17.11
N GLN A 48 3.95 -2.00 16.82
CA GLN A 48 4.02 -2.55 15.45
C GLN A 48 2.64 -2.67 14.81
N THR A 49 1.67 -3.22 15.55
CA THR A 49 0.28 -3.36 15.09
C THR A 49 -0.36 -2.00 14.79
N LYS A 50 -0.10 -0.99 15.63
CA LYS A 50 -0.60 0.38 15.40
C LYS A 50 0.00 0.99 14.13
N ARG A 51 1.31 0.85 13.93
CA ARG A 51 2.00 1.33 12.72
C ARG A 51 1.47 0.66 11.46
N ALA A 52 1.35 -0.66 11.46
CA ALA A 52 0.81 -1.41 10.34
C ALA A 52 -0.62 -0.96 9.97
N ASN A 53 -1.49 -0.76 10.97
CA ASN A 53 -2.83 -0.24 10.76
C ASN A 53 -2.85 1.18 10.20
N ALA A 54 -1.97 2.06 10.67
CA ALA A 54 -1.85 3.41 10.12
C ALA A 54 -1.45 3.37 8.63
N LEU A 55 -0.44 2.58 8.28
CA LEU A 55 0.01 2.39 6.89
C LEU A 55 -1.11 1.81 6.00
N TYR A 56 -1.85 0.82 6.49
CA TYR A 56 -2.99 0.23 5.78
C TYR A 56 -4.09 1.28 5.50
N ARG A 57 -4.42 2.11 6.49
CA ARG A 57 -5.43 3.18 6.32
C ARG A 57 -5.00 4.25 5.32
N ILE A 58 -3.72 4.62 5.30
CA ILE A 58 -3.17 5.54 4.30
C ILE A 58 -3.24 4.90 2.91
N ALA A 59 -2.89 3.62 2.80
CA ALA A 59 -2.96 2.88 1.53
C ALA A 59 -4.39 2.85 0.95
N LEU A 60 -5.42 2.72 1.79
CA LEU A 60 -6.82 2.75 1.34
C LEU A 60 -7.26 4.09 0.73
N HIS A 61 -6.64 5.20 1.14
CA HIS A 61 -6.96 6.56 0.66
C HIS A 61 -5.93 7.09 -0.35
N THR A 62 -5.04 6.22 -0.84
CA THR A 62 -4.01 6.60 -1.82
C THR A 62 -4.51 6.27 -3.22
N ASP A 63 -4.64 7.28 -4.08
CA ASP A 63 -5.16 7.12 -5.44
C ASP A 63 -4.21 6.33 -6.36
N SER A 64 -2.89 6.45 -6.14
CA SER A 64 -1.89 5.72 -6.91
C SER A 64 -1.82 4.25 -6.47
N LYS A 65 -2.24 3.36 -7.35
CA LYS A 65 -2.15 1.90 -7.18
C LYS A 65 -0.73 1.42 -6.81
N SER A 66 0.31 2.05 -7.37
CA SER A 66 1.70 1.73 -7.06
C SER A 66 2.11 2.16 -5.63
N SER A 67 1.67 3.35 -5.22
CA SER A 67 1.94 3.86 -3.87
C SER A 67 1.16 3.06 -2.83
N GLN A 68 -0.10 2.72 -3.12
CA GLN A 68 -0.93 1.83 -2.30
C GLN A 68 -0.25 0.46 -2.07
N GLN A 69 0.23 -0.20 -3.14
CA GLN A 69 0.95 -1.47 -3.02
C GLN A 69 2.22 -1.37 -2.16
N THR A 70 2.95 -0.27 -2.27
CA THR A 70 4.16 -0.03 -1.47
C THR A 70 3.83 0.12 0.01
N LEU A 71 2.77 0.87 0.33
CA LEU A 71 2.30 1.05 1.71
C LEU A 71 1.77 -0.26 2.32
N LEU A 72 1.07 -1.08 1.53
CA LEU A 72 0.62 -2.41 1.97
C LEU A 72 1.80 -3.35 2.26
N ALA A 73 2.86 -3.32 1.43
CA ALA A 73 4.07 -4.10 1.67
C ALA A 73 4.80 -3.67 2.96
N LEU A 74 4.85 -2.36 3.22
CA LEU A 74 5.41 -1.83 4.47
C LEU A 74 4.58 -2.23 5.69
N ALA A 75 3.25 -2.21 5.58
CA ALA A 75 2.35 -2.66 6.65
C ALA A 75 2.53 -4.16 6.95
N ALA A 76 2.66 -4.99 5.92
CA ALA A 76 2.95 -6.42 6.06
C ALA A 76 4.30 -6.63 6.76
N LYS A 77 5.35 -5.92 6.34
CA LYS A 77 6.67 -5.97 6.96
C LYS A 77 6.65 -5.64 8.46
N GLU A 78 5.88 -4.64 8.88
CA GLU A 78 5.76 -4.30 10.31
C GLU A 78 5.12 -5.43 11.14
N LEU A 79 4.26 -6.26 10.54
CA LEU A 79 3.59 -7.38 11.22
C LEU A 79 4.42 -8.67 11.20
N THR A 80 5.00 -9.01 10.05
CA THR A 80 5.70 -10.29 9.86
C THR A 80 7.20 -10.18 10.06
N SER A 81 7.77 -8.97 10.14
CA SER A 81 9.22 -8.68 10.05
C SER A 81 9.89 -9.13 8.75
N GLU A 82 9.26 -10.03 7.99
CA GLU A 82 9.62 -10.44 6.65
C GLU A 82 8.99 -9.51 5.61
N MET A 83 9.80 -9.13 4.62
CA MET A 83 9.35 -8.29 3.52
C MET A 83 8.60 -9.15 2.50
N THR A 84 7.28 -9.25 2.64
CA THR A 84 6.42 -9.85 1.60
C THR A 84 6.25 -8.84 0.48
N ILE A 85 7.03 -8.99 -0.59
CA ILE A 85 6.91 -8.16 -1.79
C ILE A 85 5.61 -8.58 -2.50
N PRO A 86 4.60 -7.68 -2.65
CA PRO A 86 3.48 -7.99 -3.52
C PRO A 86 4.00 -8.16 -4.94
N VAL A 87 3.71 -9.36 -5.48
CA VAL A 87 4.00 -9.93 -6.80
C VAL A 87 4.61 -8.96 -7.81
N MET A 88 5.85 -9.27 -8.23
CA MET A 88 6.59 -8.78 -9.39
C MET A 88 5.99 -7.54 -10.09
N LYS A 89 6.50 -6.35 -9.74
CA LYS A 89 6.45 -5.21 -10.67
C LYS A 89 7.10 -5.68 -11.97
N GLN A 90 6.29 -5.86 -13.03
CA GLN A 90 6.85 -5.99 -14.37
C GLN A 90 7.81 -4.82 -14.57
N LYS A 91 9.02 -5.07 -15.10
CA LYS A 91 9.98 -3.98 -15.29
C LYS A 91 9.37 -2.96 -16.24
N GLU A 92 9.18 -1.74 -15.73
CA GLU A 92 8.66 -0.63 -16.51
C GLU A 92 9.81 0.26 -16.95
N TYR A 93 9.75 0.70 -18.19
CA TYR A 93 10.78 1.51 -18.83
C TYR A 93 10.18 2.85 -19.23
N SER A 94 10.78 3.94 -18.76
CA SER A 94 10.49 5.26 -19.33
C SER A 94 10.84 5.28 -20.82
N ALA A 95 10.29 6.24 -21.57
CA ALA A 95 10.62 6.39 -22.99
C ALA A 95 12.13 6.49 -23.25
N GLY A 96 12.88 7.13 -22.33
CA GLY A 96 14.33 7.23 -22.42
C GLY A 96 15.05 5.89 -22.17
N GLU A 97 14.59 5.10 -21.21
CA GLU A 97 15.17 3.78 -20.94
C GLU A 97 14.83 2.77 -22.04
N ALA A 98 13.59 2.82 -22.56
CA ALA A 98 13.18 2.05 -23.72
C ALA A 98 14.04 2.39 -24.94
N ALA A 99 14.32 3.66 -25.19
CA ALA A 99 15.21 4.09 -26.28
C ALA A 99 16.62 3.53 -26.13
N LYS A 100 17.21 3.60 -24.92
CA LYS A 100 18.53 3.01 -24.64
C LYS A 100 18.55 1.50 -24.88
N LYS A 101 17.52 0.77 -24.44
CA LYS A 101 17.40 -0.68 -24.67
C LYS A 101 17.32 -1.04 -26.16
N LEU A 102 16.69 -0.17 -26.96
CA LEU A 102 16.47 -0.39 -28.39
C LEU A 102 17.59 0.19 -29.28
N GLY A 103 18.59 0.86 -28.70
CA GLY A 103 19.64 1.54 -29.47
C GLY A 103 19.17 2.82 -30.20
N ILE A 104 18.05 3.42 -29.78
CA ILE A 104 17.44 4.59 -30.42
C ILE A 104 17.95 5.87 -29.75
N SER A 105 18.20 6.90 -30.55
CA SER A 105 18.80 8.16 -30.08
C SER A 105 17.95 8.98 -29.11
N SER A 106 16.62 8.82 -29.08
CA SER A 106 15.74 9.62 -28.24
C SER A 106 14.45 8.91 -27.87
N GLY A 107 14.02 9.06 -26.61
CA GLY A 107 12.71 8.60 -26.13
C GLY A 107 11.53 9.26 -26.85
N GLN A 108 11.72 10.44 -27.47
CA GLN A 108 10.68 11.06 -28.30
C GLN A 108 10.38 10.23 -29.56
N LYS A 109 11.40 9.59 -30.16
CA LYS A 109 11.19 8.69 -31.30
C LYS A 109 10.36 7.48 -30.88
N VAL A 110 10.69 6.86 -29.74
CA VAL A 110 9.92 5.76 -29.14
C VAL A 110 8.45 6.17 -28.95
N GLY A 111 8.21 7.37 -28.39
CA GLY A 111 6.86 7.89 -28.21
C GLY A 111 6.08 8.08 -29.52
N LYS A 112 6.73 8.54 -30.59
CA LYS A 112 6.12 8.68 -31.92
C LYS A 112 5.77 7.32 -32.53
N ILE A 113 6.67 6.33 -32.42
CA ILE A 113 6.43 4.97 -32.91
C ILE A 113 5.28 4.33 -32.13
N ALA A 114 5.28 4.45 -30.81
CA ALA A 114 4.20 3.94 -29.96
C ALA A 114 2.83 4.55 -30.30
N ASN A 115 2.78 5.85 -30.60
CA ASN A 115 1.55 6.51 -31.07
C ASN A 115 1.11 5.96 -32.44
N LYS A 116 2.04 5.75 -33.39
CA LYS A 116 1.72 5.18 -34.71
C LYS A 116 1.20 3.74 -34.62
N LEU A 117 1.73 2.95 -33.69
CA LEU A 117 1.30 1.57 -33.45
C LEU A 117 -0.02 1.49 -32.65
N GLY A 118 -0.51 2.59 -32.07
CA GLY A 118 -1.72 2.59 -31.25
C GLY A 118 -1.57 1.82 -29.92
N ILE A 119 -0.35 1.57 -29.46
CA ILE A 119 -0.11 0.73 -28.26
C ILE A 119 -0.26 1.50 -26.93
N LYS A 120 -0.56 2.80 -26.97
CA LYS A 120 -0.84 3.58 -25.75
C LYS A 120 -2.31 3.50 -25.39
N ALA A 121 -2.60 3.18 -24.14
CA ALA A 121 -3.95 3.23 -23.61
C ALA A 121 -4.44 4.69 -23.48
N GLU A 122 -5.75 4.86 -23.45
CA GLU A 122 -6.38 6.14 -23.10
C GLU A 122 -5.98 6.57 -21.69
N GLN A 123 -5.89 7.88 -21.49
CA GLN A 123 -5.46 8.46 -20.22
C GLN A 123 -6.66 8.81 -19.35
N PRO A 124 -6.71 8.40 -18.06
CA PRO A 124 -5.78 7.51 -17.34
C PRO A 124 -6.10 6.02 -17.57
N GLY A 125 -5.06 5.19 -17.74
CA GLY A 125 -5.25 3.78 -18.08
C GLY A 125 -3.97 2.95 -18.14
N GLN A 126 -4.14 1.65 -18.31
CA GLN A 126 -3.06 0.67 -18.48
C GLN A 126 -3.48 -0.40 -19.50
N ASN A 127 -2.51 -0.95 -20.21
CA ASN A 127 -2.69 -2.10 -21.10
C ASN A 127 -1.48 -3.04 -20.98
N GLU A 128 -1.42 -4.05 -21.84
CA GLU A 128 -0.31 -5.01 -21.90
C GLU A 128 1.05 -4.37 -22.27
N TYR A 129 1.04 -3.22 -22.95
CA TYR A 129 2.23 -2.53 -23.45
C TYR A 129 2.77 -1.46 -22.50
N GLY A 130 2.02 -1.09 -21.45
CA GLY A 130 2.44 -0.08 -20.50
C GLY A 130 1.30 0.52 -19.69
N ARG A 131 1.62 1.56 -18.93
CA ARG A 131 0.64 2.32 -18.15
C ARG A 131 0.99 3.79 -18.04
N TRP A 132 -0.02 4.61 -17.76
CA TRP A 132 0.17 5.98 -17.32
C TRP A 132 0.63 6.02 -15.85
N THR A 133 1.66 6.80 -15.57
CA THR A 133 2.15 7.08 -14.21
C THR A 133 2.29 8.56 -14.02
N ASN A 134 1.97 9.06 -12.84
CA ASN A 134 2.28 10.43 -12.47
C ASN A 134 3.76 10.52 -12.06
N SER A 135 4.52 11.36 -12.74
CA SER A 135 5.89 11.72 -12.36
C SER A 135 5.94 13.17 -11.89
N LYS A 136 6.81 13.45 -10.92
CA LYS A 136 7.05 14.83 -10.46
C LYS A 136 7.65 15.65 -11.60
N SER A 137 7.08 16.82 -11.88
CA SER A 137 7.66 17.74 -12.85
C SER A 137 9.07 18.15 -12.42
N ARG A 138 9.99 18.24 -13.39
CA ARG A 138 11.39 18.59 -13.13
C ARG A 138 11.57 20.00 -12.55
N TYR A 139 10.63 20.90 -12.82
CA TYR A 139 10.74 22.32 -12.51
C TYR A 139 9.54 22.88 -11.73
N SER A 140 8.63 22.02 -11.28
CA SER A 140 7.41 22.43 -10.57
C SER A 140 6.95 21.31 -9.63
N ASP A 141 6.21 21.66 -8.58
CA ASP A 141 5.60 20.68 -7.68
C ASP A 141 4.35 20.00 -8.25
N LYS A 142 4.02 20.28 -9.51
CA LYS A 142 2.95 19.60 -10.24
C LYS A 142 3.35 18.17 -10.61
N GLU A 143 2.40 17.25 -10.51
CA GLU A 143 2.52 15.92 -11.10
C GLU A 143 2.09 15.95 -12.56
N VAL A 144 2.87 15.30 -13.43
CA VAL A 144 2.60 15.21 -14.87
C VAL A 144 2.43 13.73 -15.25
N PRO A 145 1.37 13.39 -15.99
CA PRO A 145 1.15 12.04 -16.47
C PRO A 145 2.17 11.67 -17.55
N GLN A 146 2.85 10.54 -17.35
CA GLN A 146 3.90 10.01 -18.22
C GLN A 146 3.61 8.55 -18.55
N TRP A 147 3.73 8.18 -19.81
CA TRP A 147 3.59 6.79 -20.25
C TRP A 147 4.88 6.01 -19.97
N VAL A 148 4.74 4.83 -19.39
CA VAL A 148 5.85 3.92 -19.05
C VAL A 148 5.58 2.58 -19.72
N TYR A 149 6.59 2.04 -20.40
CA TYR A 149 6.46 0.86 -21.25
C TYR A 149 6.73 -0.41 -20.44
N SER A 150 5.90 -1.44 -20.63
CA SER A 150 6.21 -2.80 -20.18
C SER A 150 7.26 -3.43 -21.11
N GLU A 151 7.77 -4.60 -20.73
CA GLU A 151 8.68 -5.37 -21.59
C GLU A 151 8.03 -5.75 -22.94
N CYS A 152 6.73 -6.07 -22.94
CA CYS A 152 5.94 -6.30 -24.15
C CYS A 152 5.85 -5.03 -25.02
N GLY A 153 5.68 -3.86 -24.41
CA GLY A 153 5.67 -2.58 -25.14
C GLY A 153 7.01 -2.28 -25.82
N VAL A 154 8.12 -2.54 -25.13
CA VAL A 154 9.47 -2.38 -25.71
C VAL A 154 9.68 -3.36 -26.87
N GLN A 155 9.22 -4.60 -26.74
CA GLN A 155 9.31 -5.60 -27.81
C GLN A 155 8.47 -5.22 -29.05
N ALA A 156 7.23 -4.74 -28.86
CA ALA A 156 6.38 -4.30 -29.97
C ALA A 156 7.06 -3.19 -30.79
N ILE A 157 7.70 -2.23 -30.11
CA ILE A 157 8.46 -1.15 -30.76
C ILE A 157 9.67 -1.73 -31.50
N LYS A 158 10.41 -2.67 -30.90
CA LYS A 158 11.53 -3.35 -31.56
C LYS A 158 11.10 -4.01 -32.87
N SER A 159 10.00 -4.76 -32.84
CA SER A 159 9.46 -5.45 -34.02
C SER A 159 9.01 -4.50 -35.12
N SER A 160 8.53 -3.29 -34.78
CA SER A 160 8.20 -2.28 -35.79
C SER A 160 9.45 -1.72 -36.47
N ILE A 161 10.54 -1.51 -35.74
CA ILE A 161 11.79 -0.97 -36.28
C ILE A 161 12.42 -1.96 -37.25
N SER A 162 12.50 -3.25 -36.88
CA SER A 162 13.03 -4.28 -37.77
C SER A 162 12.21 -4.45 -39.05
N LYS A 163 10.89 -4.19 -39.00
CA LYS A 163 10.01 -4.23 -40.18
C LYS A 163 10.27 -3.03 -41.11
N GLN A 164 10.51 -1.85 -40.56
CA GLN A 164 10.83 -0.67 -41.38
C GLN A 164 12.20 -0.81 -42.08
N GLU A 165 13.19 -1.39 -41.40
CA GLU A 165 14.50 -1.67 -42.01
C GLU A 165 14.42 -2.70 -43.16
N THR A 166 13.43 -3.59 -43.15
CA THR A 166 13.22 -4.57 -44.23
C THR A 166 12.37 -4.04 -45.38
N GLU A 167 11.54 -3.02 -45.15
CA GLU A 167 10.79 -2.31 -46.21
C GLU A 167 11.62 -1.24 -46.92
N GLU A 168 12.57 -0.57 -46.24
CA GLU A 168 13.48 0.42 -46.84
C GLU A 168 14.63 -0.22 -47.65
N ALA A 169 14.86 -1.52 -47.50
CA ALA A 169 15.88 -2.28 -48.23
C ALA A 169 15.36 -2.96 -49.52
N LYS A 170 14.14 -2.63 -49.96
CA LYS A 170 13.47 -3.16 -51.15
C LYS A 170 13.15 -2.05 -52.15
#